data_AF-A0AAZ1XXF0-F1
#
_entry.id   AF-A0AAZ1XXF0-F1
#
_cell.length_a   1.000
_cell.length_b   1.000
_cell.length_c   1.000
_cell.angle_alpha   90.00
_cell.angle_beta   90.00
_cell.angle_gamma   90.00
#
_symmetry.space_group_name_H-M   'P 1'
#
loop_
_entity.id
_entity.type
_entity.pdbx_description
1 polymer ?
#
loop_
_entity_poly.entity_id
_entity_poly.type
_entity_poly.pdbx_seq_one_letter_code
_entity_poly.pdbx_strand_id
1 'polypeptide(L)'
;RSGRSSQRDSSCNPAPTATALLNKEREKLTFLKEKLEWQKKRIEELEGERDFLQSQLSSLTKQPKDEPFNDPFSSKASENSDSSSASSSVSSVWSSSSSSPKKRKHKYKKKHSSAKKPKKEQKKFRQRVQTPNDIVQRYKSLLKTFPKTNTMTKAFRKHGLDRNTVVSTSSVGELAIAVPNVYQELLSNRPSGETVLAFAKRCEAAIQGSDEVKNKIESMKAAGTLLPIRRGNSV
;
A
#
# COMPACT_ATOMS: atom_id res chain seq x y z
N ARG A 1 56.81 2.01 -50.36
CA ARG A 1 56.35 1.60 -49.00
C ARG A 1 54.85 1.30 -49.09
N SER A 2 54.49 0.03 -49.31
CA SER A 2 53.14 -0.36 -49.71
C SER A 2 52.27 -0.64 -48.48
N GLY A 3 51.23 0.18 -48.25
CA GLY A 3 50.26 -0.02 -47.18
C GLY A 3 49.03 -0.77 -47.68
N ARG A 4 48.89 -2.05 -47.33
CA ARG A 4 47.75 -2.90 -47.74
C ARG A 4 46.70 -2.94 -46.62
N SER A 5 45.61 -2.19 -46.78
CA SER A 5 44.50 -2.14 -45.82
C SER A 5 43.59 -3.36 -45.97
N SER A 6 43.83 -4.41 -45.19
CA SER A 6 42.92 -5.55 -45.10
C SER A 6 41.75 -5.25 -44.15
N GLN A 7 40.63 -4.76 -44.69
CA GLN A 7 39.34 -4.96 -44.03
C GLN A 7 39.02 -6.46 -44.02
N ARG A 8 38.88 -7.02 -42.82
CA ARG A 8 38.28 -8.33 -42.60
C ARG A 8 36.95 -8.11 -41.91
N ASP A 9 35.89 -8.01 -42.69
CA ASP A 9 34.52 -8.07 -42.18
C ASP A 9 34.26 -9.48 -41.66
N SER A 10 34.61 -9.67 -40.39
CA SER A 10 34.43 -10.92 -39.67
C SER A 10 32.99 -11.01 -39.21
N SER A 11 32.10 -11.48 -40.09
CA SER A 11 30.73 -11.87 -39.77
C SER A 11 30.76 -13.12 -38.86
N CYS A 12 31.09 -12.88 -37.59
CA CYS A 12 31.01 -13.89 -36.55
C CYS A 12 29.53 -14.22 -36.32
N ASN A 13 29.04 -15.27 -36.99
CA ASN A 13 27.75 -15.86 -36.69
C ASN A 13 27.74 -16.23 -35.19
N PRO A 14 26.84 -15.65 -34.38
CA PRO A 14 26.82 -15.89 -32.95
C PRO A 14 26.62 -17.38 -32.67
N ALA A 15 27.41 -17.93 -31.75
CA ALA A 15 27.36 -19.35 -31.40
C ALA A 15 25.92 -19.80 -31.09
N PRO A 16 25.51 -21.03 -31.45
CA PRO A 16 24.13 -21.49 -31.29
C PRO A 16 23.62 -21.43 -29.83
N THR A 17 24.53 -21.55 -28.86
CA THR A 17 24.22 -21.35 -27.44
C THR A 17 23.88 -19.89 -27.10
N ALA A 18 24.57 -18.94 -27.71
CA ALA A 18 24.31 -17.51 -27.52
C ALA A 18 23.00 -17.06 -28.18
N THR A 19 22.68 -17.59 -29.37
CA THR A 19 21.38 -17.30 -30.02
C THR A 19 20.21 -17.92 -29.25
N ALA A 20 20.37 -19.13 -28.72
CA ALA A 20 19.36 -19.77 -27.87
C ALA A 20 19.09 -18.96 -26.57
N LEU A 21 20.13 -18.43 -25.92
CA LEU A 21 19.98 -17.55 -24.76
C LEU A 21 19.24 -16.24 -25.12
N LEU A 22 19.63 -15.57 -26.21
CA LEU A 22 18.97 -14.35 -26.68
C LEU A 22 17.49 -14.59 -27.03
N ASN A 23 17.15 -15.73 -27.61
CA ASN A 23 15.75 -16.09 -27.89
C ASN A 23 14.95 -16.31 -26.60
N LYS A 24 15.51 -17.05 -25.62
CA LYS A 24 14.90 -17.24 -24.30
C LYS A 24 14.71 -15.92 -23.53
N GLU A 25 15.59 -14.94 -23.72
CA GLU A 25 15.41 -13.59 -23.16
C GLU A 25 14.33 -12.79 -23.89
N ARG A 26 14.26 -12.89 -25.22
CA ARG A 26 13.20 -12.29 -26.04
C ARG A 26 11.81 -12.84 -25.67
N GLU A 27 11.67 -14.14 -25.50
CA GLU A 27 10.43 -14.80 -25.04
C GLU A 27 9.99 -14.31 -23.65
N LYS A 28 10.92 -14.18 -22.71
CA LYS A 28 10.62 -13.57 -21.40
C LYS A 28 10.18 -12.12 -21.54
N LEU A 29 10.81 -11.35 -22.41
CA LEU A 29 10.45 -9.94 -22.64
C LEU A 29 9.09 -9.80 -23.32
N THR A 30 8.71 -10.66 -24.27
CA THR A 30 7.37 -10.64 -24.89
C THR A 30 6.30 -11.02 -23.87
N PHE A 31 6.48 -12.12 -23.12
CA PHE A 31 5.58 -12.54 -22.06
C PHE A 31 5.38 -11.46 -20.98
N LEU A 32 6.46 -10.78 -20.56
CA LEU A 32 6.36 -9.69 -19.58
C LEU A 32 5.66 -8.45 -20.15
N LYS A 33 5.82 -8.14 -21.44
CA LYS A 33 5.09 -7.05 -22.12
C LYS A 33 3.60 -7.34 -22.21
N GLU A 34 3.23 -8.53 -22.67
CA GLU A 34 1.83 -8.97 -22.78
C GLU A 34 1.13 -8.91 -21.41
N LYS A 35 1.79 -9.43 -20.36
CA LYS A 35 1.29 -9.34 -18.98
C LYS A 35 1.10 -7.90 -18.50
N LEU A 36 2.01 -6.99 -18.88
CA LEU A 36 1.93 -5.57 -18.55
C LEU A 36 0.75 -4.91 -19.27
N GLU A 37 0.55 -5.20 -20.55
CA GLU A 37 -0.59 -4.71 -21.34
C GLU A 37 -1.93 -5.24 -20.82
N TRP A 38 -2.01 -6.53 -20.47
CA TRP A 38 -3.19 -7.11 -19.81
C TRP A 38 -3.49 -6.42 -18.47
N GLN A 39 -2.46 -6.17 -17.65
CA GLN A 39 -2.62 -5.43 -16.39
C GLN A 39 -3.07 -3.98 -16.62
N LYS A 40 -2.59 -3.30 -17.67
CA LYS A 40 -3.05 -1.95 -18.04
C LYS A 40 -4.53 -1.94 -18.41
N LYS A 41 -4.96 -2.84 -19.31
CA LYS A 41 -6.37 -2.97 -19.72
C LYS A 41 -7.28 -3.23 -18.52
N ARG A 42 -6.86 -4.12 -17.60
CA ARG A 42 -7.64 -4.39 -16.38
C ARG A 42 -7.69 -3.21 -15.41
N ILE A 43 -6.67 -2.34 -15.38
CA ILE A 43 -6.71 -1.09 -14.62
C ILE A 43 -7.71 -0.13 -15.27
N GLU A 44 -7.60 0.11 -16.57
CA GLU A 44 -8.48 1.01 -17.33
C GLU A 44 -9.97 0.63 -17.18
N GLU A 45 -10.29 -0.66 -17.27
CA GLU A 45 -11.62 -1.21 -17.01
C GLU A 45 -12.13 -0.89 -15.59
N LEU A 46 -11.33 -1.17 -14.55
CA LEU A 46 -11.66 -0.87 -13.15
C LEU A 46 -11.75 0.63 -12.85
N GLU A 47 -10.99 1.47 -13.56
CA GLU A 47 -11.08 2.92 -13.48
C GLU A 47 -12.37 3.43 -14.13
N GLY A 48 -12.81 2.83 -15.25
CA GLY A 48 -14.10 3.07 -15.87
C GLY A 48 -15.28 2.68 -14.95
N GLU A 49 -15.23 1.51 -14.32
CA GLU A 49 -16.22 1.09 -13.31
C GLU A 49 -16.29 2.07 -12.13
N ARG A 50 -15.13 2.49 -11.60
CA ARG A 50 -15.04 3.51 -10.55
C ARG A 50 -15.70 4.82 -10.98
N ASP A 51 -15.35 5.32 -12.16
CA ASP A 51 -15.82 6.63 -12.62
C ASP A 51 -17.33 6.61 -12.95
N PHE A 52 -17.84 5.48 -13.46
CA PHE A 52 -19.26 5.24 -13.61
C PHE A 52 -19.99 5.29 -12.25
N LEU A 53 -19.53 4.53 -11.25
CA LEU A 53 -20.12 4.53 -9.91
C LEU A 53 -20.02 5.89 -9.22
N GLN A 54 -18.90 6.60 -9.39
CA GLN A 54 -18.71 7.95 -8.86
C GLN A 54 -19.62 8.96 -9.56
N SER A 55 -19.89 8.79 -10.86
CA SER A 55 -20.86 9.59 -11.61
C SER A 55 -22.29 9.37 -11.09
N GLN A 56 -22.70 8.11 -10.88
CA GLN A 56 -24.00 7.73 -10.29
C GLN A 56 -24.19 8.28 -8.87
N LEU A 57 -23.15 8.24 -8.03
CA LEU A 57 -23.20 8.89 -6.71
C LEU A 57 -23.27 10.42 -6.83
N SER A 58 -22.59 11.01 -7.83
CA SER A 58 -22.64 12.45 -8.07
C SER A 58 -24.02 12.92 -8.54
N SER A 59 -24.73 12.14 -9.37
CA SER A 59 -26.08 12.49 -9.83
C SER A 59 -27.10 12.37 -8.69
N LEU A 60 -27.02 11.34 -7.85
CA LEU A 60 -27.85 11.23 -6.64
C LEU A 60 -27.61 12.40 -5.66
N THR A 61 -26.36 12.83 -5.49
CA THR A 61 -26.01 13.95 -4.59
C THR A 61 -26.22 15.35 -5.19
N LYS A 62 -26.57 15.44 -6.48
CA LYS A 62 -26.97 16.68 -7.17
C LYS A 62 -28.48 16.94 -7.16
N GLN A 63 -29.27 16.07 -6.54
CA GLN A 63 -30.65 16.42 -6.18
C GLN A 63 -30.61 17.66 -5.26
N PRO A 64 -31.30 18.77 -5.60
CA PRO A 64 -31.32 19.95 -4.75
C PRO A 64 -32.02 19.61 -3.43
N LYS A 65 -31.40 20.00 -2.31
CA LYS A 65 -32.02 19.98 -0.99
C LYS A 65 -32.90 21.22 -0.80
N ASP A 66 -33.92 21.34 -1.63
CA ASP A 66 -34.96 22.36 -1.51
C ASP A 66 -36.25 21.70 -1.01
N GLU A 67 -36.23 21.22 0.23
CA GLU A 67 -37.41 21.00 1.08
C GLU A 67 -36.95 20.86 2.55
N PRO A 68 -37.29 21.79 3.46
CA PRO A 68 -37.01 21.64 4.88
C PRO A 68 -38.00 20.65 5.52
N PHE A 69 -37.48 19.56 6.09
CA PHE A 69 -38.27 18.66 6.94
C PHE A 69 -38.91 19.46 8.09
N ASN A 70 -40.24 19.56 8.07
CA ASN A 70 -41.03 20.14 9.15
C ASN A 70 -41.07 19.16 10.34
N ASP A 71 -40.21 19.38 11.34
CA ASP A 71 -40.34 18.75 12.67
C ASP A 71 -41.19 19.67 13.57
N PRO A 72 -42.42 19.29 13.95
CA PRO A 72 -43.39 20.22 14.55
C PRO A 72 -43.28 20.31 16.08
N PHE A 73 -42.08 20.52 16.65
CA PHE A 73 -41.93 20.87 18.07
C PHE A 73 -40.67 21.71 18.40
N SER A 74 -40.88 22.70 19.27
CA SER A 74 -39.91 23.54 20.01
C SER A 74 -39.77 25.01 19.55
N SER A 75 -40.27 25.87 20.43
CA SER A 75 -40.40 27.32 20.34
C SER A 75 -39.09 28.13 20.34
N LYS A 76 -39.14 29.34 19.75
CA LYS A 76 -38.54 30.66 20.17
C LYS A 76 -37.07 30.69 20.69
N ALA A 77 -36.22 31.67 20.37
CA ALA A 77 -36.36 32.98 19.71
C ALA A 77 -34.97 33.54 19.26
N SER A 78 -34.91 34.82 18.87
CA SER A 78 -33.72 35.70 18.73
C SER A 78 -33.09 35.85 17.33
N GLU A 79 -33.71 36.72 16.53
CA GLU A 79 -33.08 37.92 15.91
C GLU A 79 -31.55 37.96 15.73
N ASN A 80 -31.08 38.04 14.48
CA ASN A 80 -30.62 39.32 13.90
C ASN A 80 -30.21 39.20 12.40
N SER A 81 -30.32 40.33 11.69
CA SER A 81 -29.92 40.58 10.29
C SER A 81 -28.38 40.48 10.08
N ASP A 82 -27.79 40.56 8.88
CA ASP A 82 -28.20 41.26 7.65
C ASP A 82 -27.43 40.78 6.38
N SER A 83 -27.87 41.27 5.20
CA SER A 83 -27.27 41.33 3.84
C SER A 83 -25.98 40.52 3.50
N SER A 84 -25.92 39.69 2.44
CA SER A 84 -25.87 40.03 0.99
C SER A 84 -24.58 40.80 0.58
N SER A 85 -23.96 40.67 -0.61
CA SER A 85 -24.17 39.83 -1.81
C SER A 85 -23.03 40.09 -2.83
N ALA A 86 -22.82 39.19 -3.82
CA ALA A 86 -22.04 39.43 -5.07
C ALA A 86 -20.54 39.82 -4.91
N SER A 87 -19.65 39.87 -5.91
CA SER A 87 -19.39 39.10 -7.15
C SER A 87 -17.86 39.29 -7.48
N SER A 88 -17.22 38.86 -8.57
CA SER A 88 -17.58 38.19 -9.83
C SER A 88 -16.33 37.48 -10.42
N SER A 89 -16.49 36.62 -11.42
CA SER A 89 -15.40 35.98 -12.20
C SER A 89 -14.56 36.97 -13.01
N VAL A 90 -13.27 36.66 -13.27
CA VAL A 90 -12.62 36.73 -14.61
C VAL A 90 -11.24 36.04 -14.65
N SER A 91 -11.06 35.21 -15.70
CA SER A 91 -9.92 35.06 -16.63
C SER A 91 -8.61 35.90 -16.48
N SER A 92 -7.43 35.54 -17.01
CA SER A 92 -6.88 34.32 -17.65
C SER A 92 -5.39 34.56 -18.05
N VAL A 93 -4.78 33.62 -18.79
CA VAL A 93 -3.57 33.70 -19.65
C VAL A 93 -2.13 33.88 -19.08
N TRP A 94 -1.34 32.85 -19.36
CA TRP A 94 0.07 32.80 -19.81
C TRP A 94 0.76 34.13 -20.23
N SER A 95 1.98 34.36 -19.74
CA SER A 95 3.15 34.76 -20.56
C SER A 95 4.48 34.66 -19.80
N SER A 96 5.46 34.02 -20.45
CA SER A 96 6.87 34.02 -20.02
C SER A 96 7.58 35.29 -20.46
N SER A 97 8.48 35.82 -19.63
CA SER A 97 9.65 36.55 -20.15
C SER A 97 10.84 36.48 -19.19
N SER A 98 12.04 36.52 -19.76
CA SER A 98 13.33 36.40 -19.09
C SER A 98 13.79 37.75 -18.52
N SER A 99 14.47 37.73 -17.36
CA SER A 99 15.62 38.59 -17.03
C SER A 99 16.14 38.35 -15.59
N SER A 100 17.40 37.93 -15.49
CA SER A 100 18.27 38.30 -14.35
C SER A 100 18.87 39.70 -14.65
N PRO A 101 19.36 40.51 -13.69
CA PRO A 101 19.86 40.12 -12.35
C PRO A 101 19.51 41.08 -11.18
N LYS A 102 19.80 40.66 -9.93
CA LYS A 102 20.61 41.41 -8.93
C LYS A 102 20.62 40.71 -7.56
N LYS A 103 21.81 40.54 -6.98
CA LYS A 103 22.01 39.94 -5.65
C LYS A 103 21.47 40.86 -4.55
N ARG A 104 20.39 40.48 -3.86
CA ARG A 104 20.02 41.04 -2.54
C ARG A 104 20.03 39.91 -1.51
N LYS A 105 20.89 40.03 -0.49
CA LYS A 105 21.03 39.04 0.58
C LYS A 105 19.77 38.98 1.45
N HIS A 106 18.80 38.14 1.10
CA HIS A 106 17.72 37.81 2.02
C HIS A 106 18.24 36.94 3.16
N LYS A 107 18.28 37.54 4.36
CA LYS A 107 18.59 36.86 5.62
C LYS A 107 17.49 35.82 5.88
N TYR A 108 17.75 34.54 5.57
CA TYR A 108 16.82 33.45 5.82
C TYR A 108 16.46 33.42 7.31
N LYS A 109 15.27 33.91 7.68
CA LYS A 109 14.68 33.59 8.97
C LYS A 109 14.44 32.09 8.97
N LYS A 110 15.31 31.36 9.68
CA LYS A 110 15.24 29.92 9.90
C LYS A 110 13.93 29.64 10.64
N LYS A 111 12.84 29.40 9.90
CA LYS A 111 11.57 28.96 10.49
C LYS A 111 11.87 27.65 11.20
N HIS A 112 11.88 27.68 12.53
CA HIS A 112 11.97 26.46 13.33
C HIS A 112 10.81 25.58 12.91
N SER A 113 11.10 24.50 12.19
CA SER A 113 10.08 23.51 11.88
C SER A 113 9.62 22.95 13.23
N SER A 114 8.39 23.27 13.60
CA SER A 114 7.78 22.73 14.81
C SER A 114 7.70 21.22 14.64
N ALA A 115 8.69 20.51 15.17
CA ALA A 115 8.76 19.06 15.12
C ALA A 115 7.53 18.53 15.86
N LYS A 116 6.48 18.20 15.10
CA LYS A 116 5.24 17.64 15.62
C LYS A 116 5.61 16.36 16.36
N LYS A 117 5.68 16.43 17.70
CA LYS A 117 6.04 15.31 18.56
C LYS A 117 5.15 14.13 18.13
N PRO A 118 5.71 12.97 17.73
CA PRO A 118 4.90 11.86 17.25
C PRO A 118 3.93 11.47 18.37
N LYS A 119 2.63 11.37 18.04
CA LYS A 119 1.58 11.03 19.01
C LYS A 119 2.02 9.81 19.81
N LYS A 120 1.86 9.82 21.13
CA LYS A 120 2.41 8.83 22.10
C LYS A 120 2.16 7.37 21.68
N GLU A 121 1.05 7.13 21.00
CA GLU A 121 0.64 5.87 20.37
C GLU A 121 1.62 5.34 19.31
N GLN A 122 2.16 6.19 18.42
CA GLN A 122 3.12 5.81 17.38
C GLN A 122 4.47 5.35 17.95
N LYS A 123 4.84 5.77 19.18
CA LYS A 123 6.04 5.26 19.85
C LYS A 123 5.88 3.78 20.24
N LYS A 124 4.69 3.34 20.67
CA LYS A 124 4.44 1.94 21.07
C LYS A 124 4.66 0.97 19.90
N PHE A 125 4.14 1.28 18.71
CA PHE A 125 4.27 0.39 17.56
C PHE A 125 5.70 0.33 16.98
N ARG A 126 6.52 1.37 17.20
CA ARG A 126 7.95 1.39 16.84
C ARG A 126 8.86 0.62 17.80
N GLN A 127 8.35 0.13 18.93
CA GLN A 127 9.11 -0.68 19.88
C GLN A 127 9.44 -2.06 19.27
N ARG A 128 10.58 -2.64 19.66
CA ARG A 128 10.96 -3.99 19.23
C ARG A 128 9.98 -5.01 19.85
N VAL A 129 9.52 -5.97 19.04
CA VAL A 129 8.73 -7.12 19.51
C VAL A 129 9.56 -7.90 20.53
N GLN A 130 8.97 -8.26 21.67
CA GLN A 130 9.59 -9.15 22.65
C GLN A 130 8.76 -10.43 22.86
N THR A 131 7.44 -10.38 22.66
CA THR A 131 6.54 -11.53 22.84
C THR A 131 5.77 -11.89 21.57
N PRO A 132 5.33 -13.15 21.40
CA PRO A 132 4.36 -13.51 20.36
C PRO A 132 3.05 -12.71 20.45
N ASN A 133 2.60 -12.38 21.66
CA ASN A 133 1.38 -11.61 21.87
C ASN A 133 1.50 -10.18 21.32
N ASP A 134 2.67 -9.55 21.38
CA ASP A 134 2.91 -8.24 20.76
C ASP A 134 2.64 -8.31 19.25
N ILE A 135 3.05 -9.39 18.58
CA ILE A 135 2.80 -9.59 17.13
C ILE A 135 1.30 -9.67 16.89
N VAL A 136 0.56 -10.48 17.65
CA VAL A 136 -0.89 -10.62 17.50
C VAL A 136 -1.59 -9.27 17.69
N GLN A 137 -1.18 -8.47 18.68
CA GLN A 137 -1.70 -7.11 18.88
C GLN A 137 -1.40 -6.18 17.69
N ARG A 138 -0.18 -6.22 17.14
CA ARG A 138 0.23 -5.44 15.96
C ARG A 138 -0.52 -5.88 14.70
N TYR A 139 -0.72 -7.18 14.50
CA TYR A 139 -1.48 -7.74 13.39
C TYR A 139 -2.97 -7.32 13.46
N LYS A 140 -3.60 -7.43 14.64
CA LYS A 140 -4.97 -6.92 14.89
C LYS A 140 -5.07 -5.41 14.68
N SER A 141 -4.02 -4.64 15.00
CA SER A 141 -3.96 -3.18 14.78
C SER A 141 -3.79 -2.80 13.31
N LEU A 142 -3.03 -3.61 12.55
CA LEU A 142 -2.91 -3.49 11.10
C LEU A 142 -4.23 -3.76 10.40
N LEU A 143 -4.96 -4.82 10.77
CA LEU A 143 -6.28 -5.15 10.22
C LEU A 143 -7.26 -3.96 10.35
N LYS A 144 -7.35 -3.35 11.54
CA LYS A 144 -8.20 -2.15 11.79
C LYS A 144 -7.78 -0.91 10.98
N THR A 145 -6.58 -0.91 10.42
CA THR A 145 -5.97 0.23 9.72
C THR A 145 -5.96 0.05 8.20
N PHE A 146 -5.79 -1.17 7.72
CA PHE A 146 -5.63 -1.50 6.30
C PHE A 146 -6.76 -0.92 5.43
N PRO A 147 -8.06 -1.12 5.74
CA PRO A 147 -9.18 -0.53 4.99
C PRO A 147 -9.13 1.01 4.89
N LYS A 148 -8.49 1.68 5.85
CA LYS A 148 -8.41 3.15 5.95
C LYS A 148 -7.19 3.75 5.24
N THR A 149 -6.35 2.92 4.61
CA THR A 149 -5.05 3.36 4.07
C THR A 149 -4.85 3.08 2.59
N ASN A 150 -5.79 2.40 1.93
CA ASN A 150 -5.82 2.01 0.51
C ASN A 150 -4.67 1.09 0.06
N THR A 151 -3.49 1.13 0.68
CA THR A 151 -2.34 0.27 0.37
C THR A 151 -1.69 -0.31 1.61
N MET A 152 -1.19 -1.54 1.50
CA MET A 152 -0.56 -2.24 2.63
C MET A 152 0.69 -1.52 3.14
N THR A 153 1.53 -1.00 2.25
CA THR A 153 2.74 -0.22 2.62
C THR A 153 2.39 1.03 3.44
N LYS A 154 1.25 1.69 3.17
CA LYS A 154 0.79 2.85 3.93
C LYS A 154 0.23 2.44 5.30
N ALA A 155 -0.40 1.27 5.42
CA ALA A 155 -0.77 0.66 6.71
C ALA A 155 0.48 0.36 7.56
N PHE A 156 1.45 -0.38 7.01
CA PHE A 156 2.69 -0.77 7.71
C PHE A 156 3.46 0.46 8.21
N ARG A 157 3.64 1.47 7.35
CA ARG A 157 4.33 2.73 7.71
C ARG A 157 3.62 3.51 8.82
N LYS A 158 2.28 3.47 8.90
CA LYS A 158 1.51 4.11 9.99
C LYS A 158 1.80 3.47 11.35
N HIS A 159 2.04 2.15 11.36
CA HIS A 159 2.44 1.36 12.53
C HIS A 159 3.97 1.25 12.70
N GLY A 160 4.77 1.91 11.86
CA GLY A 160 6.23 1.83 11.94
C GLY A 160 6.81 0.43 11.68
N LEU A 161 6.07 -0.42 10.96
CA LEU A 161 6.48 -1.78 10.59
C LEU A 161 7.09 -1.79 9.19
N ASP A 162 8.10 -2.63 9.01
CA ASP A 162 8.65 -2.94 7.69
C ASP A 162 7.92 -4.14 7.04
N ARG A 163 7.88 -4.19 5.69
CA ARG A 163 7.24 -5.27 4.94
C ARG A 163 7.78 -6.65 5.32
N ASN A 164 9.10 -6.82 5.41
CA ASN A 164 9.70 -8.12 5.71
C ASN A 164 9.32 -8.56 7.13
N THR A 165 9.33 -7.62 8.10
CA THR A 165 8.87 -7.90 9.47
C THR A 165 7.44 -8.42 9.48
N VAL A 166 6.51 -7.80 8.74
CA VAL A 166 5.11 -8.27 8.69
C VAL A 166 5.00 -9.61 7.98
N VAL A 167 5.72 -9.85 6.88
CA VAL A 167 5.70 -11.15 6.17
C VAL A 167 6.19 -12.27 7.09
N SER A 168 7.37 -12.13 7.68
CA SER A 168 8.00 -13.14 8.55
C SER A 168 7.27 -13.41 9.87
N THR A 169 6.35 -12.53 10.27
CA THR A 169 5.56 -12.68 11.51
C THR A 169 4.06 -12.86 11.25
N SER A 170 3.63 -12.90 9.98
CA SER A 170 2.22 -13.02 9.61
C SER A 170 1.61 -14.34 10.08
N SER A 171 2.36 -15.44 10.04
CA SER A 171 1.93 -16.77 10.51
C SER A 171 1.40 -16.77 11.95
N VAL A 172 2.05 -16.03 12.85
CA VAL A 172 1.64 -15.85 14.26
C VAL A 172 0.26 -15.19 14.36
N GLY A 173 0.04 -14.11 13.59
CA GLY A 173 -1.22 -13.37 13.59
C GLY A 173 -2.35 -14.09 12.84
N GLU A 174 -2.02 -14.80 11.76
CA GLU A 174 -2.94 -15.65 11.00
C GLU A 174 -3.46 -16.79 11.86
N LEU A 175 -2.58 -17.56 12.49
CA LEU A 175 -2.95 -18.70 13.33
C LEU A 175 -3.75 -18.26 14.57
N ALA A 176 -3.31 -17.20 15.27
CA ALA A 176 -3.99 -16.67 16.45
C ALA A 176 -5.40 -16.07 16.19
N ILE A 177 -5.80 -15.91 14.93
CA ILE A 177 -7.12 -15.40 14.53
C ILE A 177 -7.95 -16.50 13.86
N ALA A 178 -7.34 -17.34 13.01
CA ALA A 178 -8.04 -18.41 12.31
C ALA A 178 -8.28 -19.66 13.16
N VAL A 179 -7.27 -20.07 13.96
CA VAL A 179 -7.29 -21.31 14.74
C VAL A 179 -6.62 -21.07 16.11
N PRO A 180 -7.31 -20.40 17.04
CA PRO A 180 -6.75 -20.00 18.34
C PRO A 180 -6.30 -21.20 19.20
N ASN A 181 -6.92 -22.38 19.03
CA ASN A 181 -6.59 -23.59 19.77
C ASN A 181 -5.15 -24.06 19.47
N VAL A 182 -4.81 -24.24 18.19
CA VAL A 182 -3.46 -24.63 17.74
C VAL A 182 -2.43 -23.54 18.11
N TYR A 183 -2.82 -22.27 18.04
CA TYR A 183 -1.96 -21.17 18.50
C TYR A 183 -1.62 -21.27 20.00
N GLN A 184 -2.61 -21.56 20.84
CA GLN A 184 -2.45 -21.69 22.29
C GLN A 184 -1.61 -22.93 22.67
N GLU A 185 -1.77 -24.02 21.93
CA GLU A 185 -0.93 -25.22 22.07
C GLU A 185 0.54 -24.93 21.74
N LEU A 186 0.82 -24.29 20.60
CA LEU A 186 2.19 -23.90 20.22
C LEU A 186 2.84 -22.92 21.21
N LEU A 187 2.05 -22.01 21.81
CA LEU A 187 2.50 -21.13 22.88
C LEU A 187 2.89 -21.90 24.16
N SER A 188 2.11 -22.93 24.51
CA SER A 188 2.36 -23.77 25.69
C SER A 188 3.59 -24.66 25.48
N ASN A 189 3.71 -25.23 24.28
CA ASN A 189 4.84 -26.03 23.82
C ASN A 189 6.01 -25.16 23.33
N ARG A 190 6.31 -24.05 24.02
CA ARG A 190 7.40 -23.13 23.66
C ARG A 190 8.66 -23.40 24.49
N PRO A 191 9.79 -23.78 23.85
CA PRO A 191 11.03 -24.02 24.58
C PRO A 191 11.58 -22.72 25.18
N SER A 192 12.17 -22.82 26.38
CA SER A 192 12.75 -21.69 27.10
C SER A 192 13.86 -21.03 26.28
N GLY A 193 13.78 -19.71 26.09
CA GLY A 193 14.78 -18.94 25.32
C GLY A 193 14.53 -18.87 23.81
N GLU A 194 13.47 -19.50 23.28
CA GLU A 194 13.16 -19.43 21.84
C GLU A 194 12.95 -17.98 21.36
N THR A 195 13.60 -17.58 20.27
CA THR A 195 13.36 -16.27 19.64
C THR A 195 11.96 -16.18 19.04
N VAL A 196 11.37 -14.99 19.02
CA VAL A 196 10.03 -14.76 18.45
C VAL A 196 9.97 -15.11 16.95
N LEU A 197 11.09 -15.01 16.22
CA LEU A 197 11.16 -15.39 14.81
C LEU A 197 11.15 -16.92 14.62
N ALA A 198 11.80 -17.69 15.50
CA ALA A 198 11.72 -19.14 15.49
C ALA A 198 10.29 -19.62 15.81
N PHE A 199 9.63 -18.98 16.78
CA PHE A 199 8.21 -19.21 17.08
C PHE A 199 7.32 -18.97 15.84
N ALA A 200 7.57 -17.89 15.09
CA ALA A 200 6.85 -17.59 13.85
C ALA A 200 7.07 -18.64 12.76
N LYS A 201 8.27 -19.23 12.66
CA LYS A 201 8.56 -20.36 11.78
C LYS A 201 7.82 -21.64 12.20
N ARG A 202 7.70 -21.92 13.51
CA ARG A 202 6.88 -23.06 14.00
C ARG A 202 5.39 -22.87 13.69
N CYS A 203 4.86 -21.66 13.86
CA CYS A 203 3.49 -21.32 13.42
C CYS A 203 3.31 -21.49 11.91
N GLU A 204 4.33 -21.14 11.12
CA GLU A 204 4.32 -21.36 9.66
C GLU A 204 4.31 -22.84 9.30
N ALA A 205 5.17 -23.66 9.91
CA ALA A 205 5.18 -25.10 9.70
C ALA A 205 3.84 -25.76 10.09
N ALA A 206 3.23 -25.34 11.20
CA ALA A 206 1.90 -25.83 11.60
C ALA A 206 0.79 -25.48 10.59
N ILE A 207 0.87 -24.31 9.94
CA ILE A 207 -0.06 -23.93 8.85
C ILE A 207 0.24 -24.73 7.57
N GLN A 208 1.50 -25.06 7.29
CA GLN A 208 1.87 -25.84 6.09
C GLN A 208 1.57 -27.33 6.24
N GLY A 209 1.61 -27.89 7.46
CA GLY A 209 1.34 -29.29 7.76
C GLY A 209 -0.14 -29.66 7.86
N SER A 210 -1.06 -28.70 7.77
CA SER A 210 -2.51 -28.94 7.77
C SER A 210 -3.19 -28.11 6.69
N ASP A 211 -3.64 -28.78 5.63
CA ASP A 211 -4.38 -28.13 4.53
C ASP A 211 -5.71 -27.54 5.01
N GLU A 212 -6.33 -28.07 6.06
CA GLU A 212 -7.52 -27.50 6.69
C GLU A 212 -7.26 -26.10 7.25
N VAL A 213 -6.18 -25.95 8.03
CA VAL A 213 -5.75 -24.67 8.62
C VAL A 213 -5.37 -23.67 7.52
N LYS A 214 -4.65 -24.14 6.50
CA LYS A 214 -4.24 -23.35 5.34
C LYS A 214 -5.45 -22.84 4.54
N ASN A 215 -6.37 -23.72 4.15
CA ASN A 215 -7.58 -23.37 3.40
C ASN A 215 -8.49 -22.41 4.19
N LYS A 216 -8.58 -22.60 5.52
CA LYS A 216 -9.28 -21.68 6.42
C LYS A 216 -8.64 -20.29 6.42
N ILE A 217 -7.32 -20.21 6.53
CA ILE A 217 -6.57 -18.94 6.48
C ILE A 217 -6.74 -18.26 5.12
N GLU A 218 -6.70 -19.00 4.01
CA GLU A 218 -6.90 -18.45 2.66
C GLU A 218 -8.31 -17.88 2.47
N SER A 219 -9.34 -18.61 2.94
CA SER A 219 -10.72 -18.13 2.96
C SER A 219 -10.89 -16.87 3.81
N MET A 220 -10.23 -16.81 4.97
CA MET A 220 -10.26 -15.64 5.86
C MET A 220 -9.49 -14.44 5.30
N LYS A 221 -8.46 -14.66 4.46
CA LYS A 221 -7.79 -13.61 3.68
C LYS A 221 -8.70 -13.07 2.56
N ALA A 222 -9.42 -13.94 1.86
CA ALA A 222 -10.39 -13.55 0.84
C ALA A 222 -11.56 -12.74 1.44
N ALA A 223 -12.06 -13.14 2.61
CA ALA A 223 -13.09 -12.42 3.37
C ALA A 223 -12.62 -11.10 4.02
N GLY A 224 -11.34 -10.70 3.86
CA GLY A 224 -10.78 -9.48 4.45
C GLY A 224 -10.59 -9.50 5.97
N THR A 225 -10.85 -10.64 6.63
CA THR A 225 -10.65 -10.81 8.08
C THR A 225 -9.18 -11.04 8.46
N LEU A 226 -8.35 -11.46 7.50
CA LEU A 226 -6.89 -11.55 7.60
C LEU A 226 -6.21 -10.65 6.56
N LEU A 227 -4.94 -10.31 6.79
CA LEU A 227 -4.20 -9.47 5.85
C LEU A 227 -3.88 -10.27 4.56
N PRO A 228 -4.09 -9.70 3.35
CA PRO A 228 -3.81 -10.36 2.07
C PRO A 228 -2.29 -10.40 1.79
N ILE A 229 -1.56 -11.11 2.64
CA ILE A 229 -0.12 -11.29 2.56
C ILE A 229 0.15 -12.71 2.06
N ARG A 230 0.78 -12.81 0.89
CA ARG A 230 1.39 -14.04 0.40
C ARG A 230 2.79 -14.14 0.98
N ARG A 231 3.07 -15.23 1.69
CA ARG A 231 4.43 -15.66 2.00
C ARG A 231 5.00 -16.24 0.70
N GLY A 232 6.19 -15.80 0.29
CA GLY A 232 6.87 -16.44 -0.84
C GLY A 232 7.36 -17.80 -0.37
N ASN A 233 7.15 -18.84 -1.17
CA ASN A 233 7.78 -20.14 -0.89
C ASN A 233 9.29 -19.90 -0.79
N SER A 234 9.88 -20.28 0.34
CA SER A 234 11.33 -20.47 0.37
C SER A 234 11.59 -21.68 -0.52
N VAL A 235 12.18 -21.41 -1.69
CA VAL A 235 12.84 -22.43 -2.51
C VAL A 235 14.11 -22.86 -1.80
#